data_AF-A0A9W9AAK8-F1
#
_entry.id   AF-A0A9W9AAK8-F1
#
_cell.length_a   1.000
_cell.length_b   1.000
_cell.length_c   1.000
_cell.angle_alpha   90.00
_cell.angle_beta   90.00
_cell.angle_gamma   90.00
#
_symmetry.space_group_name_H-M   'P 1'
#
loop_
_entity.id
_entity.type
_entity.pdbx_description
1 polymer ?
#
loop_
_entity_poly.entity_id
_entity_poly.type
_entity_poly.pdbx_seq_one_letter_code
_entity_poly.pdbx_strand_id
1 'polypeptide(L)'
;NLGLGLYIQGDRAFVYDPIFLEDTTTPATYLFDWGKAEDNQNITQYIQEKCEHKDSVFHTFVYILKPKRWFYVGAQRWSQTNLDWDIWETFGEQASYRNSQ
;
A
#
# COMPACT_ATOMS: atom_id res chain seq x y z
N ASN A 1 9.22 -4.90 -14.63
CA ASN A 1 9.08 -5.20 -13.20
C ASN A 1 8.76 -3.89 -12.48
N LEU A 2 7.55 -3.38 -12.64
CA LEU A 2 7.07 -2.06 -12.15
C LEU A 2 5.56 -2.15 -11.82
N GLY A 3 5.12 -3.27 -11.27
CA GLY A 3 3.71 -3.53 -10.99
C GLY A 3 3.61 -4.04 -9.57
N LEU A 4 3.14 -3.17 -8.67
CA LEU A 4 3.05 -3.35 -7.23
C LEU A 4 4.36 -3.67 -6.51
N GLY A 5 4.81 -2.72 -5.71
CA GLY A 5 5.72 -3.00 -4.60
C GLY A 5 5.02 -3.80 -3.51
N LEU A 6 4.24 -4.84 -3.82
CA LEU A 6 3.45 -5.61 -2.87
C LEU A 6 3.43 -7.08 -3.26
N TYR A 7 3.83 -7.93 -2.32
CA TYR A 7 3.71 -9.38 -2.41
C TYR A 7 2.93 -9.90 -1.21
N ILE A 8 1.87 -10.66 -1.45
CA ILE A 8 1.06 -11.28 -0.39
C ILE A 8 1.18 -12.80 -0.45
N GLN A 9 1.45 -13.42 0.70
CA GLN A 9 1.46 -14.87 0.86
C GLN A 9 0.74 -15.25 2.15
N GLY A 10 -0.46 -15.82 2.03
CA GLY A 10 -1.29 -16.14 3.20
C GLY A 10 -1.64 -14.88 3.99
N ASP A 11 -1.29 -14.84 5.26
CA ASP A 11 -1.46 -13.71 6.19
C ASP A 11 -0.27 -12.74 6.23
N ARG A 12 0.71 -12.87 5.33
CA ARG A 12 1.89 -12.01 5.30
C ARG A 12 1.83 -11.10 4.08
N ALA A 13 2.06 -9.81 4.31
CA ALA A 13 2.15 -8.81 3.26
C ALA A 13 3.54 -8.17 3.29
N PHE A 14 4.21 -8.15 2.14
CA PHE A 14 5.54 -7.59 1.95
C PHE A 14 5.44 -6.40 1.01
N VAL A 15 5.66 -5.21 1.54
CA VAL A 15 5.56 -3.96 0.78
C VAL A 15 6.96 -3.41 0.53
N TYR A 16 7.24 -3.07 -0.71
CA TYR A 16 8.51 -2.53 -1.16
C TYR A 16 8.43 -1.01 -1.30
N ASP A 17 9.22 -0.32 -0.49
CA ASP A 17 9.39 1.13 -0.42
C ASP A 17 8.09 1.94 -0.32
N PRO A 18 7.14 1.60 0.59
CA PRO A 18 5.87 2.31 0.65
C PRO A 18 6.03 3.79 1.02
N ILE A 19 5.10 4.61 0.53
CA ILE A 19 4.80 5.92 1.08
C ILE A 19 3.77 5.75 2.20
N PHE A 20 4.07 6.29 3.38
CA PHE A 20 3.14 6.36 4.50
C PHE A 20 2.46 7.73 4.51
N LEU A 21 1.14 7.72 4.64
CA LEU A 21 0.35 8.90 4.98
C LEU A 21 -0.39 8.60 6.27
N GLU A 22 -0.06 9.35 7.31
CA GLU A 22 -0.74 9.27 8.58
C GLU A 22 -1.77 10.40 8.62
N ASP A 23 -3.05 10.04 8.74
CA ASP A 23 -4.06 10.99 9.16
C ASP A 23 -4.00 11.09 10.69
N THR A 24 -3.88 12.31 11.21
CA THR A 24 -3.85 12.56 12.66
C THR A 24 -5.25 12.73 13.25
N THR A 25 -6.28 12.82 12.40
CA THR A 25 -7.68 13.05 12.79
C THR A 25 -8.50 11.77 12.86
N THR A 26 -8.05 10.69 12.22
CA THR A 26 -8.61 9.34 12.34
C THR A 26 -7.52 8.32 12.64
N PRO A 27 -7.80 7.19 13.32
CA PRO A 27 -6.81 6.14 13.58
C PRO A 27 -6.40 5.34 12.32
N ALA A 28 -6.47 5.93 11.12
CA ALA A 28 -6.21 5.24 9.87
C ALA A 28 -4.77 5.49 9.40
N THR A 29 -3.99 4.42 9.30
CA THR A 29 -2.67 4.41 8.66
C THR A 29 -2.86 4.11 7.17
N TYR A 30 -2.51 5.04 6.30
CA TYR A 30 -2.61 4.86 4.85
C TYR A 30 -1.24 4.54 4.24
N LEU A 31 -1.24 3.58 3.33
CA LEU A 31 -0.06 3.05 2.65
C LEU A 31 -0.31 3.09 1.13
N PHE A 32 0.56 3.75 0.35
CA PHE A 32 0.31 3.99 -1.08
C PHE A 32 1.16 3.13 -2.02
N ASP A 33 0.54 2.77 -3.15
CA ASP A 33 0.98 1.81 -4.17
C ASP A 33 1.13 2.46 -5.56
N TRP A 34 2.09 1.96 -6.35
CA TRP A 34 2.64 2.55 -7.58
C TRP A 34 2.62 1.54 -8.74
N GLY A 35 1.64 0.63 -8.75
CA GLY A 35 1.43 -0.35 -9.82
C GLY A 35 0.59 0.17 -10.99
N LYS A 36 0.65 -0.55 -12.12
CA LYS A 36 -0.27 -0.32 -13.25
C LYS A 36 -1.70 -0.65 -12.83
N ALA A 37 -2.68 0.04 -13.40
CA ALA A 37 -4.10 -0.13 -13.05
C ALA A 37 -4.59 -1.59 -13.07
N GLU A 38 -4.07 -2.42 -13.98
CA GLU A 38 -4.41 -3.84 -14.10
C GLU A 38 -3.85 -4.68 -12.94
N ASP A 39 -2.61 -4.43 -12.52
CA ASP A 39 -2.00 -5.12 -11.38
C ASP A 39 -2.72 -4.75 -10.07
N ASN A 40 -3.15 -3.48 -9.96
CA ASN A 40 -3.87 -2.96 -8.79
C ASN A 40 -5.25 -3.60 -8.64
N GLN A 41 -5.93 -3.96 -9.74
CA GLN A 41 -7.25 -4.59 -9.67
C GLN A 41 -7.21 -5.97 -9.02
N ASN A 42 -6.28 -6.83 -9.43
CA ASN A 42 -6.17 -8.19 -8.90
C ASN A 42 -5.89 -8.19 -7.39
N ILE A 43 -5.02 -7.29 -6.93
CA ILE A 43 -4.65 -7.18 -5.52
C ILE A 43 -5.75 -6.52 -4.71
N THR A 44 -6.44 -5.52 -5.28
CA THR A 44 -7.63 -4.94 -4.66
C THR A 44 -8.69 -6.01 -4.43
N GLN A 45 -8.99 -6.82 -5.45
CA GLN A 45 -9.95 -7.91 -5.33
C GLN A 45 -9.52 -8.93 -4.26
N TYR A 46 -8.24 -9.34 -4.25
CA TYR A 46 -7.72 -10.25 -3.22
C TYR A 46 -7.88 -9.67 -1.80
N ILE A 47 -7.55 -8.38 -1.60
CA ILE A 47 -7.71 -7.71 -0.31
C ILE A 47 -9.18 -7.69 0.07
N GLN A 48 -10.09 -7.31 -0.84
CA GLN A 48 -11.53 -7.29 -0.59
C GLN A 48 -12.05 -8.68 -0.16
N GLU A 49 -11.81 -9.71 -0.97
CA GLU A 49 -12.26 -11.09 -0.70
C GLU A 49 -11.74 -11.60 0.65
N LYS A 50 -10.48 -11.33 0.95
CA LYS A 50 -9.90 -11.74 2.24
C LYS A 50 -10.44 -10.92 3.40
N CYS A 51 -10.69 -9.63 3.20
CA CYS A 51 -11.17 -8.70 4.23
C CYS A 51 -12.64 -8.87 4.59
N GLU A 52 -13.44 -9.52 3.74
CA GLU A 52 -14.79 -9.97 4.07
C GLU A 52 -14.82 -10.96 5.26
N HIS A 53 -13.72 -11.67 5.51
CA HIS A 53 -13.56 -12.43 6.74
C HIS A 53 -13.28 -11.50 7.93
N LYS A 54 -14.19 -11.51 8.91
CA LYS A 54 -14.16 -10.62 10.09
C LYS A 54 -12.85 -10.61 10.87
N ASP A 55 -12.01 -11.64 10.79
CA ASP A 55 -10.75 -11.77 11.52
C ASP A 55 -9.51 -11.72 10.63
N SER A 56 -9.65 -11.26 9.38
CA SER A 56 -8.52 -11.13 8.47
C SER A 56 -7.54 -10.05 8.94
N VAL A 57 -6.32 -10.50 9.22
CA VAL A 57 -5.17 -9.64 9.51
C VAL A 57 -4.03 -9.97 8.55
N PHE A 58 -3.23 -8.95 8.27
CA PHE A 58 -1.98 -9.08 7.55
C PHE A 58 -0.82 -8.71 8.45
N HIS A 59 0.11 -9.64 8.67
CA HIS A 59 1.43 -9.34 9.19
C HIS A 59 2.20 -8.57 8.12
N THR A 60 2.32 -7.26 8.32
CA THR A 60 2.86 -6.34 7.34
C THR A 60 4.36 -6.11 7.56
N PHE A 61 5.13 -6.40 6.51
CA PHE A 61 6.56 -6.14 6.41
C PHE A 61 6.78 -5.07 5.35
N VAL A 62 7.63 -4.08 5.63
CA VAL A 62 7.95 -3.00 4.70
C VAL A 62 9.45 -2.93 4.47
N TYR A 63 9.88 -2.88 3.22
CA TYR A 63 11.27 -2.62 2.84
C TYR A 63 11.41 -1.13 2.59
N ILE A 64 12.34 -0.44 3.22
CA ILE A 64 12.57 1.00 2.96
C ILE A 64 13.90 1.15 2.24
N LEU A 65 13.94 1.87 1.10
CA LEU A 65 15.16 2.06 0.30
C LEU A 65 16.28 2.79 1.03
N LYS A 66 15.95 3.58 2.05
CA LYS A 66 16.91 4.22 2.97
C LYS A 66 16.33 4.11 4.38
N PRO A 67 16.69 3.06 5.15
CA PRO A 67 18.05 2.52 5.25
C PRO A 67 18.32 1.14 4.58
N LYS A 68 17.56 0.70 3.57
CA LYS A 68 17.70 -0.60 2.87
C LYS A 68 17.47 -1.83 3.76
N ARG A 69 16.38 -1.84 4.52
CA ARG A 69 16.04 -2.99 5.38
C ARG A 69 14.54 -3.22 5.46
N TRP A 70 14.19 -4.45 5.81
CA TRP A 70 12.84 -4.84 6.17
C TRP A 70 12.51 -4.43 7.61
N PHE A 71 11.29 -3.94 7.80
CA PHE A 71 10.70 -3.65 9.09
C PHE A 71 9.38 -4.40 9.22
N TYR A 72 9.10 -4.92 10.40
CA TYR A 72 7.78 -5.44 10.73
C TYR A 72 6.95 -4.31 11.36
N VAL A 73 5.84 -3.96 10.73
CA VAL A 73 4.97 -2.82 11.13
C VAL A 73 3.83 -3.29 12.03
N GLY A 74 3.54 -4.60 12.06
CA GLY A 74 2.54 -5.19 12.91
C GLY A 74 1.51 -6.02 12.14
N ALA A 75 0.51 -6.52 12.88
CA ALA A 75 -0.67 -7.15 12.32
C ALA A 75 -1.70 -6.04 12.03
N GLN A 76 -1.99 -5.82 10.76
CA GLN A 76 -2.85 -4.75 10.29
C GLN A 76 -4.08 -5.31 9.59
N ARG A 77 -5.23 -4.63 9.74
CA ARG A 77 -6.38 -4.86 8.86
C ARG A 77 -6.21 -3.95 7.67
N TRP A 78 -6.30 -4.53 6.47
CA TRP A 78 -6.20 -3.76 5.24
C TRP A 78 -7.61 -3.48 4.72
N SER A 79 -7.77 -2.36 4.04
CA SER A 79 -9.01 -2.02 3.35
C SER A 79 -8.67 -1.14 2.18
N GLN A 80 -9.36 -1.32 1.06
CA GLN A 80 -9.30 -0.35 -0.02
C GLN A 80 -9.93 0.95 0.45
N THR A 81 -9.24 2.07 0.20
CA THR A 81 -9.81 3.41 0.34
C THR A 81 -9.80 4.08 -1.03
N ASN A 82 -10.85 4.83 -1.32
CA ASN A 82 -10.83 5.80 -2.41
C ASN A 82 -10.38 7.13 -1.82
N LEU A 83 -9.50 7.83 -2.54
CA LEU A 83 -9.17 9.20 -2.21
C LEU A 83 -10.02 10.11 -3.09
N ASP A 84 -10.65 11.11 -2.47
CA ASP A 84 -11.44 12.12 -3.18
C ASP A 84 -10.56 13.20 -3.85
N TRP A 85 -9.24 13.01 -3.82
CA TRP A 85 -8.24 13.98 -4.28
C TRP A 85 -6.99 13.28 -4.85
N ASP A 86 -6.25 13.97 -5.72
CA ASP A 86 -5.03 13.43 -6.32
C ASP A 86 -3.86 13.52 -5.33
N ILE A 87 -3.52 12.38 -4.73
CA ILE A 87 -2.42 12.22 -3.78
C ILE A 87 -1.08 12.74 -4.30
N TRP A 88 -0.86 12.68 -5.62
CA TRP A 88 0.40 13.05 -6.23
C TRP A 88 0.64 14.55 -6.22
N GLU A 89 -0.42 15.37 -6.19
CA GLU A 89 -0.29 16.82 -6.03
C GLU A 89 0.34 17.21 -4.69
N THR A 90 0.18 16.38 -3.65
CA THR A 90 0.80 16.62 -2.32
C THR A 90 2.31 16.33 -2.30
N PHE A 91 2.82 15.51 -3.23
CA PHE A 91 4.26 15.18 -3.29
C PHE A 91 5.07 16.08 -4.24
N GLY A 92 4.44 17.00 -4.96
CA GLY A 92 5.09 17.92 -5.91
C GLY A 92 5.57 17.26 -7.22
N GLU A 93 6.17 18.07 -8.12
CA GLU A 93 6.48 17.69 -9.52
C GLU A 93 7.37 16.44 -9.70
N GLN A 94 8.18 16.06 -8.70
CA GLN A 94 9.06 14.90 -8.81
C GLN A 94 8.33 13.55 -8.67
N ALA A 95 7.15 13.54 -8.03
CA ALA A 95 6.34 12.33 -7.88
C ALA A 95 5.39 12.14 -9.06
N SER A 96 4.81 13.22 -9.60
CA SER A 96 3.90 13.17 -10.75
C SER A 96 4.56 12.63 -12.02
N TYR A 97 5.83 12.98 -12.26
CA TYR A 97 6.58 12.56 -13.45
C TYR A 97 6.85 11.04 -13.53
N ARG A 98 6.86 10.35 -12.38
CA ARG A 98 7.04 8.88 -12.31
C ARG A 98 5.75 8.11 -12.61
N ASN A 99 4.59 8.74 -12.46
CA ASN A 99 3.28 8.12 -12.68
C ASN A 99 2.68 8.40 -14.07
N SER A 100 3.22 9.39 -14.79
CA SER A 100 2.79 9.73 -16.16
C SER A 100 3.49 8.94 -17.27
N GLN A 101 4.34 7.96 -16.93
CA GLN A 101 5.00 7.03 -17.87
C GLN A 101 4.53 5.60 -17.64
#